data_AF-A0A940N0H4-F1
#
_entry.id   AF-A0A940N0H4-F1
#
_cell.length_a   1.000
_cell.length_b   1.000
_cell.length_c   1.000
_cell.angle_alpha   90.00
_cell.angle_beta   90.00
_cell.angle_gamma   90.00
#
_symmetry.space_group_name_H-M   'P 1'
#
loop_
_entity.id
_entity.type
_entity.pdbx_description
1 polymer ?
#
loop_
_entity_poly.entity_id
_entity_poly.type
_entity_poly.pdbx_seq_one_letter_code
_entity_poly.pdbx_strand_id
1 'polypeptide(L)'
;MRRLLLLALLTTHAVAGGAATPEAGNGAGDRLIPLVSPPAPNGAAPTQACTADRRWCVLLTEPDEGGAVRPLVRAGNAARTAPPPPAEDSSSEETFGVWPALLPLKDGGFLAGVEVRTGTSYSGGGGSATELRLFHLSANGTAGTEPVLTAPLGASLMIRACFSESDMRRRRGACHDEYGFSGRIALAPGAAAERPALTYRTEAWAFPRGVSRSGDSTTMRPLGRGDLVRQRDARCSFTRRFRFDAAAGAYRPEAPLPDCSDYTVP
;
A
#
# COMPACT_ATOMS: atom_id res chain seq x y z
N MET A 1 39.64 -20.13 81.05
CA MET A 1 39.61 -18.66 81.26
C MET A 1 39.95 -17.95 79.95
N ARG A 2 38.96 -17.34 79.28
CA ARG A 2 39.08 -16.04 78.59
C ARG A 2 37.73 -15.74 77.92
N ARG A 3 37.02 -14.78 78.50
CA ARG A 3 35.86 -14.10 77.92
C ARG A 3 36.36 -13.28 76.72
N LEU A 4 35.61 -13.26 75.62
CA LEU A 4 35.71 -12.16 74.66
C LEU A 4 34.30 -11.71 74.24
N LEU A 5 34.21 -10.40 74.10
CA LEU A 5 33.03 -9.55 74.06
C LEU A 5 32.40 -9.47 72.67
N LEU A 6 31.12 -9.07 72.68
CA LEU A 6 30.25 -8.53 71.63
C LEU A 6 30.90 -8.02 70.33
N LEU A 7 30.21 -8.25 69.21
CA LEU A 7 29.77 -7.16 68.31
C LEU A 7 28.54 -7.62 67.51
N ALA A 8 27.39 -6.97 67.72
CA ALA A 8 26.19 -7.15 66.90
C ALA A 8 26.27 -6.20 65.70
N LEU A 9 26.43 -6.75 64.50
CA LEU A 9 26.33 -6.02 63.24
C LEU A 9 24.90 -6.12 62.70
N LEU A 10 24.18 -5.01 62.77
CA LEU A 10 22.92 -4.79 62.05
C LEU A 10 23.25 -4.52 60.57
N THR A 11 23.04 -5.52 59.71
CA THR A 11 23.09 -5.33 58.25
C THR A 11 21.72 -4.92 57.73
N THR A 12 21.57 -3.61 57.45
CA THR A 12 20.50 -3.06 56.62
C THR A 12 20.55 -3.68 55.22
N HIS A 13 19.54 -4.47 54.85
CA HIS A 13 19.36 -4.94 53.48
C HIS A 13 18.71 -3.83 52.67
N ALA A 14 19.51 -3.12 51.86
CA ALA A 14 18.98 -2.26 50.81
C ALA A 14 18.38 -3.14 49.71
N VAL A 15 17.06 -3.08 49.56
CA VAL A 15 16.36 -3.64 48.39
C VAL A 15 16.74 -2.75 47.21
N ALA A 16 17.69 -3.20 46.40
CA ALA A 16 17.91 -2.64 45.08
C ALA A 16 16.69 -3.01 44.23
N GLY A 17 15.75 -2.06 44.12
CA GLY A 17 14.72 -2.09 43.10
C GLY A 17 15.40 -2.06 41.74
N GLY A 18 15.58 -3.23 41.14
CA GLY A 18 15.91 -3.35 39.74
C GLY A 18 14.76 -2.74 38.93
N ALA A 19 14.88 -1.45 38.65
CA ALA A 19 14.15 -0.84 37.55
C ALA A 19 14.64 -1.58 36.31
N ALA A 20 13.83 -2.55 35.86
CA ALA A 20 13.96 -3.09 34.52
C ALA A 20 13.83 -1.90 33.57
N THR A 21 14.98 -1.42 33.09
CA THR A 21 15.05 -0.58 31.92
C THR A 21 14.21 -1.27 30.86
N PRO A 22 13.20 -0.62 30.26
CA PRO A 22 12.61 -1.17 29.07
C PRO A 22 13.74 -1.24 28.05
N GLU A 23 14.19 -2.45 27.74
CA GLU A 23 15.00 -2.71 26.56
C GLU A 23 14.30 -2.02 25.40
N ALA A 24 14.93 -0.97 24.89
CA ALA A 24 14.60 -0.41 23.59
C ALA A 24 14.89 -1.52 22.58
N GLY A 25 13.90 -2.41 22.40
CA GLY A 25 13.96 -3.44 21.37
C GLY A 25 14.29 -2.76 20.06
N ASN A 26 15.39 -3.19 19.44
CA ASN A 26 15.80 -2.81 18.10
C ASN A 26 14.69 -3.21 17.11
N GLY A 27 13.65 -2.38 17.00
CA GLY A 27 12.44 -2.61 16.23
C GLY A 27 12.59 -2.31 14.73
N ALA A 28 13.77 -2.57 14.16
CA ALA A 28 14.06 -2.47 12.74
C ALA A 28 13.92 -3.87 12.09
N GLY A 29 13.16 -3.99 11.00
CA GLY A 29 13.06 -5.20 10.20
C GLY A 29 11.74 -5.97 10.28
N ASP A 30 10.97 -5.83 11.37
CA ASP A 30 9.89 -6.79 11.67
C ASP A 30 8.49 -6.14 11.76
N ARG A 31 8.35 -4.85 11.41
CA ARG A 31 7.06 -4.15 11.44
C ARG A 31 6.85 -3.16 10.30
N LEU A 32 5.64 -3.18 9.75
CA LEU A 32 5.16 -2.13 8.86
C LEU A 32 4.66 -0.96 9.72
N ILE A 33 5.30 0.20 9.62
CA ILE A 33 4.95 1.40 10.39
C ILE A 33 3.95 2.22 9.56
N PRO A 34 2.75 2.52 10.09
CA PRO A 34 1.80 3.37 9.38
C PRO A 34 2.33 4.80 9.27
N LEU A 35 2.08 5.43 8.12
CA LEU A 35 2.36 6.83 7.89
C LEU A 35 1.07 7.65 7.98
N VAL A 36 1.20 8.87 8.50
CA VAL A 36 0.16 9.87 8.60
C VAL A 36 0.50 11.00 7.65
N SER A 37 -0.39 11.26 6.71
CA SER A 37 -0.26 12.36 5.76
C SER A 37 -0.97 13.61 6.29
N PRO A 38 -0.45 14.81 6.02
CA PRO A 38 -1.23 16.03 6.22
C PRO A 38 -2.46 16.01 5.29
N PRO A 39 -3.56 16.67 5.69
CA PRO A 39 -4.72 16.82 4.81
C PRO A 39 -4.30 17.56 3.53
N ALA A 40 -4.55 16.94 2.39
CA ALA A 40 -4.29 17.56 1.10
C ALA A 40 -5.49 18.41 0.66
N PRO A 41 -5.27 19.58 0.04
CA PRO A 41 -6.36 20.35 -0.57
C PRO A 41 -7.01 19.53 -1.69
N ASN A 42 -8.34 19.66 -1.82
CA ASN A 42 -9.12 19.06 -2.92
C ASN A 42 -8.99 17.53 -3.09
N GLY A 43 -8.56 16.80 -2.05
CA GLY A 43 -8.41 15.34 -2.12
C GLY A 43 -7.22 14.87 -2.96
N ALA A 44 -6.24 15.74 -3.22
CA ALA A 44 -5.00 15.35 -3.90
C ALA A 44 -4.25 14.24 -3.16
N ALA A 45 -3.52 13.41 -3.91
CA ALA A 45 -2.70 12.36 -3.33
C ALA A 45 -1.58 12.96 -2.45
N PRO A 46 -1.31 12.41 -1.26
CA PRO A 46 -0.32 12.98 -0.36
C PRO A 46 1.09 12.75 -0.91
N THR A 47 1.82 13.81 -1.21
CA THR A 47 3.23 13.74 -1.66
C THR A 47 4.23 13.63 -0.50
N GLN A 48 3.72 13.70 0.74
CA GLN A 48 4.49 13.53 1.96
C GLN A 48 3.63 12.82 3.02
N ALA A 49 4.25 11.90 3.76
CA ALA A 49 3.65 11.28 4.94
C ALA A 49 4.72 10.96 5.98
N CYS A 50 4.41 11.06 7.27
CA CYS A 50 5.36 10.82 8.35
C CYS A 50 4.85 9.77 9.33
N THR A 51 5.75 9.08 10.02
CA THR A 51 5.39 8.25 11.17
C THR A 51 4.69 9.11 12.23
N ALA A 52 3.83 8.52 13.06
CA ALA A 52 3.05 9.26 14.07
C ALA A 52 3.95 10.06 15.05
N ASP A 53 5.12 9.52 15.38
CA ASP A 53 6.16 10.16 16.20
C ASP A 53 7.03 11.17 15.44
N ARG A 54 6.76 11.38 14.14
CA ARG A 54 7.52 12.23 13.20
C ARG A 54 9.01 11.89 13.11
N ARG A 55 9.40 10.69 13.55
CA ARG A 55 10.79 10.24 13.47
C ARG A 55 11.22 10.09 12.02
N TRP A 56 10.35 9.60 11.16
CA TRP A 56 10.62 9.40 9.74
C TRP A 56 9.53 10.05 8.90
N CYS A 57 9.94 10.78 7.86
CA CYS A 57 9.05 11.31 6.84
C CYS A 57 9.45 10.77 5.48
N VAL A 58 8.47 10.27 4.74
CA VAL A 58 8.60 9.90 3.33
C VAL A 58 8.12 11.08 2.49
N LEU A 59 8.94 11.50 1.54
CA LEU A 59 8.60 12.51 0.55
C LEU A 59 8.75 11.90 -0.85
N LEU A 60 7.93 12.35 -1.79
CA LEU A 60 8.14 12.04 -3.20
C LEU A 60 9.13 13.03 -3.80
N THR A 61 10.08 12.52 -4.56
CA THR A 61 11.04 13.30 -5.34
C THR A 61 10.88 12.95 -6.80
N GLU A 62 10.72 13.98 -7.62
CA GLU A 62 10.90 13.89 -9.06
C GLU A 62 12.40 14.05 -9.36
N PRO A 63 13.02 13.16 -10.14
CA PRO A 63 14.31 13.45 -10.75
C PRO A 63 14.18 14.60 -11.76
N ASP A 64 15.32 15.19 -12.13
CA ASP A 64 15.39 16.07 -13.29
C ASP A 64 14.91 15.35 -14.57
N GLU A 65 14.58 16.14 -15.59
CA GLU A 65 13.98 15.79 -16.91
C GLU A 65 13.87 14.27 -17.24
N GLY A 66 12.64 13.74 -17.17
CA GLY A 66 12.27 12.43 -17.73
C GLY A 66 12.43 11.19 -16.83
N GLY A 67 12.83 11.34 -15.56
CA GLY A 67 12.94 10.18 -14.65
C GLY A 67 11.67 9.88 -13.84
N ALA A 68 11.59 8.67 -13.28
CA ALA A 68 10.45 8.22 -12.48
C ALA A 68 10.40 8.86 -11.07
N VAL A 69 9.19 9.17 -10.59
CA VAL A 69 8.92 9.59 -9.20
C VAL A 69 9.38 8.52 -8.22
N ARG A 70 10.14 8.93 -7.19
CA ARG A 70 10.75 8.03 -6.20
C ARG A 70 10.49 8.51 -4.78
N PRO A 71 10.43 7.60 -3.79
CA PRO A 71 10.33 7.97 -2.39
C PRO A 71 11.70 8.34 -1.83
N LEU A 72 11.69 9.23 -0.85
CA LEU A 72 12.85 9.67 -0.08
C LEU A 72 12.49 9.64 1.40
N VAL A 73 13.30 8.98 2.23
CA VAL A 73 13.11 8.95 3.69
C VAL A 73 14.04 9.97 4.35
N ARG A 74 13.50 10.76 5.27
CA ARG A 74 14.23 11.74 6.08
C ARG A 74 13.94 11.55 7.57
N ALA A 75 14.96 11.71 8.40
CA ALA A 75 14.82 11.72 9.85
C ALA A 75 14.35 13.10 10.35
N GLY A 76 13.35 13.13 11.23
CA GLY A 76 12.89 14.34 11.94
C GLY A 76 12.52 15.53 11.03
N ASN A 77 12.44 16.74 11.60
CA ASN A 77 11.99 18.01 10.99
C ASN A 77 12.72 18.46 9.68
N ALA A 78 13.50 17.60 9.03
CA ALA A 78 14.04 17.80 7.69
C ALA A 78 12.98 17.70 6.57
N ALA A 79 11.69 17.62 6.94
CA ALA A 79 10.58 18.05 6.10
C ALA A 79 10.74 19.54 5.77
N ARG A 80 11.69 19.89 4.91
CA ARG A 80 11.48 21.06 4.06
C ARG A 80 10.15 20.81 3.38
N THR A 81 9.23 21.76 3.50
CA THR A 81 8.14 21.91 2.54
C THR A 81 8.82 21.94 1.18
N ALA A 82 8.88 20.80 0.50
CA ALA A 82 9.06 20.81 -0.93
C ALA A 82 7.91 21.69 -1.43
N PRO A 83 8.17 22.69 -2.30
CA PRO A 83 7.08 23.36 -2.98
C PRO A 83 6.16 22.25 -3.51
N PRO A 84 4.83 22.35 -3.29
CA PRO A 84 3.94 21.44 -3.98
C PRO A 84 4.35 21.46 -5.46
N PRO A 85 4.42 20.30 -6.14
CA PRO A 85 4.61 20.31 -7.58
C PRO A 85 3.62 21.34 -8.15
N PRO A 86 4.04 22.16 -9.14
CA PRO A 86 3.13 23.13 -9.75
C PRO A 86 1.83 22.39 -10.06
N ALA A 87 0.69 22.99 -9.70
CA ALA A 87 -0.60 22.45 -10.11
C ALA A 87 -0.61 22.50 -11.63
N GLU A 88 -0.20 21.39 -12.25
CA GLU A 88 -0.31 21.26 -13.68
C GLU A 88 -1.79 21.33 -14.01
N ASP A 89 -2.12 22.12 -15.03
CA ASP A 89 -3.42 22.03 -15.68
C ASP A 89 -3.64 20.56 -16.03
N SER A 90 -4.57 19.93 -15.30
CA SER A 90 -4.76 18.49 -15.13
C SER A 90 -5.12 17.78 -16.43
N SER A 91 -4.13 17.65 -17.30
CA SER A 91 -4.16 16.86 -18.53
C SER A 91 -3.38 15.55 -18.39
N SER A 92 -2.60 15.39 -17.31
CA SER A 92 -1.97 14.13 -16.95
C SER A 92 -3.01 13.17 -16.36
N GLU A 93 -3.23 12.06 -17.04
CA GLU A 93 -4.05 10.92 -16.59
C GLU A 93 -3.43 10.21 -15.36
N GLU A 94 -2.25 10.64 -14.89
CA GLU A 94 -1.44 9.98 -13.87
C GLU A 94 -1.18 10.93 -12.67
N THR A 95 -1.36 10.42 -11.46
CA THR A 95 -1.10 11.14 -10.19
C THR A 95 -0.29 10.28 -9.24
N PHE A 96 0.53 10.92 -8.39
CA PHE A 96 1.47 10.23 -7.50
C PHE A 96 1.18 10.51 -6.03
N GLY A 97 1.18 9.46 -5.21
CA GLY A 97 1.00 9.53 -3.76
C GLY A 97 2.02 8.68 -3.01
N VAL A 98 2.26 9.01 -1.74
CA VAL A 98 3.06 8.18 -0.84
C VAL A 98 2.23 6.96 -0.43
N TRP A 99 2.80 5.76 -0.57
CA TRP A 99 2.22 4.55 0.03
C TRP A 99 2.18 4.72 1.55
N PRO A 100 1.03 4.50 2.23
CA PRO A 100 0.81 4.92 3.62
C PRO A 100 1.50 4.02 4.66
N ALA A 101 2.66 3.46 4.31
CA ALA A 101 3.44 2.62 5.18
C ALA A 101 4.95 2.70 4.91
N LEU A 102 5.74 2.51 5.96
CA LEU A 102 7.20 2.46 5.92
C LEU A 102 7.66 1.18 6.59
N LEU A 103 8.60 0.47 5.96
CA LEU A 103 9.23 -0.71 6.55
C LEU A 103 10.71 -0.44 6.79
N PRO A 104 11.14 -0.14 8.02
CA PRO A 104 12.56 -0.13 8.36
C PRO A 104 13.13 -1.55 8.23
N LEU A 105 14.34 -1.66 7.69
CA LEU A 105 15.03 -2.92 7.44
C LEU A 105 16.19 -3.11 8.43
N LYS A 106 16.65 -4.35 8.57
CA LYS A 106 17.72 -4.71 9.54
C LYS A 106 19.08 -4.13 9.17
N ASP A 107 19.31 -3.88 7.89
CA ASP A 107 20.49 -3.21 7.34
C ASP A 107 20.48 -1.68 7.57
N GLY A 108 19.46 -1.16 8.27
CA GLY A 108 19.26 0.27 8.51
C GLY A 108 18.59 1.01 7.34
N GLY A 109 18.33 0.32 6.23
CA GLY A 109 17.56 0.84 5.09
C GLY A 109 16.05 0.82 5.33
N PHE A 110 15.30 1.08 4.25
CA PHE A 110 13.84 1.12 4.27
C PHE A 110 13.23 0.46 3.03
N LEU A 111 11.98 0.00 3.14
CA LEU A 111 11.05 -0.02 2.01
C LEU A 111 10.02 1.09 2.19
N ALA A 112 9.84 1.88 1.15
CA ALA A 112 8.78 2.87 1.01
C ALA A 112 8.26 2.83 -0.43
N GLY A 113 7.04 3.32 -0.67
CA GLY A 113 6.39 3.16 -1.96
C GLY A 113 5.78 4.44 -2.50
N VAL A 114 5.60 4.43 -3.82
CA VAL A 114 4.82 5.41 -4.57
C VAL A 114 3.56 4.71 -5.07
N GLU A 115 2.40 5.26 -4.74
CA GLU A 115 1.12 4.91 -5.35
C GLU A 115 0.95 5.76 -6.61
N VAL A 116 0.86 5.08 -7.75
CA VAL A 116 0.69 5.67 -9.06
C VAL A 116 -0.75 5.43 -9.48
N ARG A 117 -1.54 6.49 -9.55
CA ARG A 117 -2.94 6.41 -9.91
C ARG A 117 -3.14 6.94 -11.32
N THR A 118 -3.56 6.06 -12.22
CA THR A 118 -3.98 6.42 -13.57
C THR A 118 -5.50 6.45 -13.68
N GLY A 119 -6.04 7.29 -14.55
CA GLY A 119 -7.47 7.39 -14.78
C GLY A 119 -7.81 7.76 -16.21
N THR A 120 -8.92 7.24 -16.70
CA THR A 120 -9.47 7.58 -18.00
C THR A 120 -10.96 7.88 -17.87
N SER A 121 -11.45 8.82 -18.68
CA SER A 121 -12.86 9.18 -18.73
C SER A 121 -13.41 8.96 -20.13
N TYR A 122 -14.67 8.52 -20.22
CA TYR A 122 -15.35 8.31 -21.49
C TYR A 122 -16.85 8.54 -21.32
N SER A 123 -17.57 8.75 -22.43
CA SER A 123 -19.01 9.02 -22.37
C SER A 123 -19.76 7.84 -21.73
N GLY A 124 -20.37 8.09 -20.56
CA GLY A 124 -21.10 7.08 -19.81
C GLY A 124 -20.26 6.28 -18.81
N GLY A 125 -19.03 6.71 -18.51
CA GLY A 125 -18.25 6.04 -17.48
C GLY A 125 -16.85 6.60 -17.30
N GLY A 126 -16.02 5.76 -16.70
CA GLY A 126 -14.63 6.07 -16.45
C GLY A 126 -14.01 4.98 -15.61
N GLY A 127 -12.69 5.00 -15.57
CA GLY A 127 -11.88 4.03 -14.85
C GLY A 127 -10.74 4.72 -14.13
N SER A 128 -10.32 4.13 -13.02
CA SER A 128 -9.04 4.46 -12.42
C SER A 128 -8.39 3.20 -11.88
N ALA A 129 -7.08 3.13 -11.96
CA ALA A 129 -6.27 2.09 -11.33
C ALA A 129 -5.16 2.74 -10.52
N THR A 130 -4.74 2.06 -9.46
CA THR A 130 -3.64 2.46 -8.61
C THR A 130 -2.65 1.31 -8.52
N GLU A 131 -1.41 1.58 -8.92
CA GLU A 131 -0.26 0.68 -8.83
C GLU A 131 0.65 1.13 -7.70
N LEU A 132 1.10 0.20 -6.86
CA LEU A 132 2.20 0.44 -5.94
C LEU A 132 3.52 0.11 -6.62
N ARG A 133 4.44 1.06 -6.58
CA ARG A 133 5.87 0.87 -6.86
C ARG A 133 6.63 0.98 -5.54
N LEU A 134 7.11 -0.15 -5.03
CA LEU A 134 7.88 -0.22 -3.79
C LEU A 134 9.37 -0.12 -4.10
N PHE A 135 10.10 0.69 -3.36
CA PHE A 135 11.53 0.90 -3.53
C PHE A 135 12.29 0.43 -2.30
N HIS A 136 13.50 -0.08 -2.52
CA HIS A 136 14.49 -0.19 -1.47
C HIS A 136 15.25 1.14 -1.34
N LEU A 137 15.39 1.62 -0.11
CA LEU A 137 16.13 2.83 0.22
C LEU A 137 17.31 2.48 1.13
N SER A 138 18.47 3.06 0.86
CA SER A 138 19.64 2.92 1.73
C SER A 138 19.43 3.59 3.09
N ALA A 139 20.38 3.39 4.02
CA ALA A 139 20.29 3.96 5.38
C ALA A 139 20.23 5.50 5.43
N ASN A 140 20.67 6.20 4.36
CA ASN A 140 20.51 7.65 4.20
C ASN A 140 19.12 8.05 3.65
N GLY A 141 18.24 7.08 3.40
CA GLY A 141 16.88 7.26 2.91
C GLY A 141 16.76 7.52 1.41
N THR A 142 17.80 7.28 0.60
CA THR A 142 17.75 7.44 -0.86
C THR A 142 17.29 6.14 -1.53
N ALA A 143 16.28 6.23 -2.40
CA ALA A 143 15.79 5.10 -3.18
C ALA A 143 16.77 4.67 -4.30
N GLY A 144 16.77 3.37 -4.60
CA GLY A 144 17.33 2.84 -5.84
C GLY A 144 16.62 3.39 -7.09
N THR A 145 17.15 3.08 -8.27
CA THR A 145 16.58 3.53 -9.55
C THR A 145 15.29 2.80 -9.89
N GLU A 146 15.27 1.48 -9.70
CA GLU A 146 14.14 0.62 -10.05
C GLU A 146 13.30 0.23 -8.81
N PRO A 147 11.98 0.05 -8.97
CA PRO A 147 11.16 -0.53 -7.94
C PRO A 147 11.55 -2.00 -7.72
N VAL A 148 11.58 -2.41 -6.44
CA VAL A 148 11.79 -3.79 -6.03
C VAL A 148 10.50 -4.59 -5.99
N LEU A 149 9.33 -3.95 -6.10
CA LEU A 149 8.03 -4.59 -6.28
C LEU A 149 7.08 -3.63 -7.00
N THR A 150 6.37 -4.14 -7.99
CA THR A 150 5.24 -3.45 -8.61
C THR A 150 3.99 -4.31 -8.48
N ALA A 151 2.89 -3.75 -7.97
CA ALA A 151 1.64 -4.49 -7.78
C ALA A 151 0.40 -3.56 -7.79
N PRO A 152 -0.74 -4.00 -8.36
CA PRO A 152 -1.96 -3.22 -8.30
C PRO A 152 -2.50 -3.15 -6.86
N LEU A 153 -2.92 -1.98 -6.40
CA LEU A 153 -3.53 -1.77 -5.08
C LEU A 153 -5.00 -1.41 -5.13
N GLY A 154 -5.48 -0.83 -6.21
CA GLY A 154 -6.86 -0.40 -6.29
C GLY A 154 -7.30 -0.19 -7.72
N ALA A 155 -8.57 -0.43 -7.98
CA ALA A 155 -9.19 0.03 -9.21
C ALA A 155 -10.69 0.18 -9.03
N SER A 156 -11.27 1.10 -9.81
CA SER A 156 -12.70 1.31 -9.91
C SER A 156 -13.03 1.66 -11.34
N LEU A 157 -13.88 0.87 -11.96
CA LEU A 157 -14.29 1.02 -13.36
C LEU A 157 -15.81 1.06 -13.43
N MET A 158 -16.33 1.93 -14.27
CA MET A 158 -17.76 2.07 -14.52
C MET A 158 -17.98 2.18 -16.03
N ILE A 159 -18.83 1.33 -16.59
CA ILE A 159 -19.11 1.28 -18.03
C ILE A 159 -20.62 1.39 -18.21
N ARG A 160 -21.10 2.32 -19.05
CA ARG A 160 -22.53 2.41 -19.39
C ARG A 160 -23.01 1.13 -20.08
N ALA A 161 -24.13 0.62 -19.60
CA ALA A 161 -24.75 -0.60 -20.11
C ALA A 161 -26.18 -0.40 -20.67
N CYS A 162 -26.81 0.77 -20.47
CA CYS A 162 -28.10 1.11 -21.06
C CYS A 162 -27.95 2.17 -22.16
N PHE A 163 -28.56 1.93 -23.32
CA PHE A 163 -28.63 2.88 -24.44
C PHE A 163 -30.06 3.18 -24.87
N SER A 164 -31.04 2.49 -24.28
CA SER A 164 -32.46 2.66 -24.53
C SER A 164 -33.30 2.38 -23.28
N GLU A 165 -34.56 2.80 -23.31
CA GLU A 165 -35.58 2.44 -22.31
C GLU A 165 -35.80 0.91 -22.20
N SER A 166 -35.58 0.18 -23.31
CA SER A 166 -35.63 -1.28 -23.30
C SER A 166 -34.52 -1.87 -22.44
N ASP A 167 -33.29 -1.33 -22.56
CA ASP A 167 -32.15 -1.76 -21.75
C ASP A 167 -32.39 -1.44 -20.28
N MET A 168 -32.90 -0.24 -19.97
CA MET A 168 -33.26 0.14 -18.61
C MET A 168 -34.22 -0.86 -17.96
N ARG A 169 -35.26 -1.30 -18.69
CA ARG A 169 -36.20 -2.32 -18.20
C ARG A 169 -35.54 -3.68 -18.05
N ARG A 170 -34.80 -4.15 -19.07
CA ARG A 170 -34.11 -5.45 -19.04
C ARG A 170 -33.07 -5.53 -17.93
N ARG A 171 -32.43 -4.41 -17.61
CA ARG A 171 -31.40 -4.31 -16.57
C ARG A 171 -31.93 -3.81 -15.23
N ARG A 172 -33.25 -3.66 -15.08
CA ARG A 172 -33.90 -3.16 -13.84
C ARG A 172 -33.27 -1.86 -13.32
N GLY A 173 -32.88 -0.97 -14.23
CA GLY A 173 -32.24 0.30 -13.91
C GLY A 173 -30.74 0.23 -13.60
N ALA A 174 -30.11 -0.96 -13.57
CA ALA A 174 -28.66 -1.08 -13.42
C ALA A 174 -27.93 -0.73 -14.73
N CYS A 175 -27.86 0.58 -15.01
CA CYS A 175 -27.36 1.11 -16.29
C CYS A 175 -25.85 1.32 -16.36
N HIS A 176 -25.13 0.84 -15.35
CA HIS A 176 -23.69 0.73 -15.39
C HIS A 176 -23.28 -0.69 -14.99
N ASP A 177 -22.26 -1.20 -15.67
CA ASP A 177 -21.42 -2.27 -15.16
C ASP A 177 -20.29 -1.65 -14.34
N GLU A 178 -20.12 -2.12 -13.11
CA GLU A 178 -19.10 -1.65 -12.17
C GLU A 178 -18.11 -2.79 -11.89
N TYR A 179 -16.83 -2.45 -11.85
CA TYR A 179 -15.75 -3.38 -11.52
C TYR A 179 -14.87 -2.74 -10.45
N GLY A 180 -14.57 -3.50 -9.40
CA GLY A 180 -13.74 -3.04 -8.30
C GLY A 180 -12.58 -4.00 -8.04
N PHE A 181 -11.43 -3.42 -7.71
CA PHE A 181 -10.25 -4.14 -7.24
C PHE A 181 -9.69 -3.47 -5.99
N SER A 182 -9.24 -4.26 -5.03
CA SER A 182 -8.44 -3.81 -3.90
C SER A 182 -7.31 -4.78 -3.64
N GLY A 183 -6.13 -4.24 -3.35
CA GLY A 183 -4.92 -4.96 -3.03
C GLY A 183 -4.31 -4.39 -1.74
N ARG A 184 -3.71 -5.25 -0.92
CA ARG A 184 -3.00 -4.84 0.30
C ARG A 184 -1.69 -5.59 0.42
N ILE A 185 -0.61 -4.86 0.67
CA ILE A 185 0.70 -5.39 1.05
C ILE A 185 0.85 -5.34 2.57
N ALA A 186 1.35 -6.44 3.14
CA ALA A 186 1.68 -6.57 4.56
C ALA A 186 2.96 -7.39 4.73
N LEU A 187 3.54 -7.39 5.93
CA LEU A 187 4.59 -8.34 6.27
C LEU A 187 4.02 -9.76 6.34
N ALA A 188 4.74 -10.72 5.77
CA ALA A 188 4.38 -12.12 5.92
C ALA A 188 4.77 -12.62 7.33
N PRO A 189 3.99 -13.52 7.94
CA PRO A 189 4.36 -14.12 9.22
C PRO A 189 5.73 -14.81 9.18
N GLY A 190 6.47 -14.71 10.28
CA GLY A 190 7.80 -15.31 10.45
C GLY A 190 8.91 -14.66 9.61
N ALA A 191 8.70 -13.44 9.11
CA ALA A 191 9.67 -12.73 8.29
C ALA A 191 10.76 -12.06 9.15
N ALA A 192 11.67 -12.85 9.76
CA ALA A 192 12.81 -12.35 10.51
C ALA A 192 14.08 -12.15 9.66
N ALA A 193 13.96 -12.17 8.33
CA ALA A 193 15.09 -12.05 7.40
C ALA A 193 15.53 -10.59 7.20
N GLU A 194 16.76 -10.38 6.72
CA GLU A 194 17.25 -9.05 6.30
C GLU A 194 16.34 -8.39 5.26
N ARG A 195 15.73 -9.23 4.41
CA ARG A 195 14.67 -8.87 3.48
C ARG A 195 13.40 -9.64 3.84
N PRO A 196 12.48 -9.03 4.61
CA PRO A 196 11.29 -9.73 5.09
C PRO A 196 10.35 -10.06 3.92
N ALA A 197 9.80 -11.27 3.92
CA ALA A 197 8.79 -11.65 2.95
C ALA A 197 7.51 -10.81 3.13
N LEU A 198 6.80 -10.57 2.04
CA LEU A 198 5.57 -9.78 2.00
C LEU A 198 4.37 -10.67 1.69
N THR A 199 3.19 -10.29 2.16
CA THR A 199 1.91 -10.88 1.78
C THR A 199 1.11 -9.84 0.99
N TYR A 200 0.61 -10.27 -0.16
CA TYR A 200 -0.28 -9.50 -1.02
C TYR A 200 -1.66 -10.16 -1.03
N ARG A 201 -2.67 -9.47 -0.50
CA ARG A 201 -4.06 -9.92 -0.49
C ARG A 201 -4.88 -9.06 -1.42
N THR A 202 -5.68 -9.69 -2.28
CA THR A 202 -6.54 -9.01 -3.24
C THR A 202 -8.01 -9.37 -3.07
N GLU A 203 -8.87 -8.46 -3.50
CA GLU A 203 -10.30 -8.67 -3.63
C GLU A 203 -10.81 -7.93 -4.86
N ALA A 204 -11.48 -8.66 -5.75
CA ALA A 204 -12.06 -8.18 -6.98
C ALA A 204 -13.54 -8.56 -7.05
N TRP A 205 -14.35 -7.68 -7.65
CA TRP A 205 -15.78 -7.90 -7.82
C TRP A 205 -16.33 -7.17 -9.04
N ALA A 206 -17.43 -7.69 -9.57
CA ALA A 206 -18.20 -7.06 -10.64
C ALA A 206 -19.66 -6.88 -10.22
N PHE A 207 -20.32 -5.85 -10.74
CA PHE A 207 -21.76 -5.61 -10.58
C PHE A 207 -22.35 -5.15 -11.92
N PRO A 208 -23.57 -5.60 -12.27
CA PRO A 208 -24.37 -6.64 -11.63
C PRO A 208 -23.72 -8.03 -11.72
N ARG A 209 -24.32 -9.02 -11.07
CA ARG A 209 -23.83 -10.40 -11.10
C ARG A 209 -23.67 -10.91 -12.55
N GLY A 210 -22.54 -11.53 -12.84
CA GLY A 210 -22.26 -12.22 -14.09
C GLY A 210 -21.74 -11.33 -15.23
N VAL A 211 -21.61 -10.02 -15.03
CA VAL A 211 -21.00 -9.13 -16.02
C VAL A 211 -19.49 -9.32 -16.06
N SER A 212 -18.90 -9.07 -17.22
CA SER A 212 -17.45 -9.11 -17.45
C SER A 212 -17.05 -7.92 -18.32
N ARG A 213 -15.90 -7.30 -18.03
CA ARG A 213 -15.39 -6.16 -18.80
C ARG A 213 -15.15 -6.53 -20.26
N SER A 214 -14.77 -7.78 -20.52
CA SER A 214 -14.50 -8.33 -21.84
C SER A 214 -15.75 -8.87 -22.57
N GLY A 215 -16.95 -8.77 -21.96
CA GLY A 215 -18.20 -9.28 -22.52
C GLY A 215 -19.21 -8.18 -22.83
N ASP A 216 -20.13 -8.46 -23.76
CA ASP A 216 -21.27 -7.58 -24.03
C ASP A 216 -22.43 -7.91 -23.07
N SER A 217 -22.58 -7.08 -22.03
CA SER A 217 -23.60 -7.26 -21.01
C SER A 217 -25.04 -7.02 -21.51
N THR A 218 -25.22 -6.44 -22.71
CA THR A 218 -26.54 -6.28 -23.31
C THR A 218 -27.10 -7.60 -23.85
N THR A 219 -26.22 -8.55 -24.19
CA THR A 219 -26.58 -9.90 -24.69
C THR A 219 -26.99 -10.87 -23.58
N MET A 220 -26.72 -10.53 -22.32
CA MET A 220 -27.08 -11.36 -21.17
C MET A 220 -28.60 -11.45 -21.01
N ARG A 221 -29.08 -12.48 -20.29
CA ARG A 221 -30.51 -12.57 -19.93
C ARG A 221 -30.96 -11.31 -19.15
N PRO A 222 -32.24 -10.91 -19.22
CA PRO A 222 -32.77 -9.83 -18.38
C PRO A 222 -32.47 -10.08 -16.89
N LEU A 223 -32.07 -9.03 -16.19
CA LEU A 223 -31.66 -9.11 -14.79
C LEU A 223 -32.86 -9.39 -13.88
N GLY A 224 -32.68 -10.30 -12.95
CA GLY A 224 -33.56 -10.49 -11.79
C GLY A 224 -33.13 -9.60 -10.62
N ARG A 225 -33.97 -9.50 -9.59
CA ARG A 225 -33.59 -8.79 -8.35
C ARG A 225 -32.34 -9.39 -7.69
N GLY A 226 -32.20 -10.72 -7.74
CA GLY A 226 -31.04 -11.43 -7.20
C GLY A 226 -29.73 -11.21 -7.97
N ASP A 227 -29.80 -10.62 -9.16
CA ASP A 227 -28.62 -10.30 -9.96
C ASP A 227 -28.05 -8.90 -9.61
N LEU A 228 -28.82 -8.05 -8.92
CA LEU A 228 -28.42 -6.69 -8.49
C LEU A 228 -27.53 -6.74 -7.24
N VAL A 229 -26.43 -7.48 -7.32
CA VAL A 229 -25.46 -7.65 -6.24
C VAL A 229 -24.04 -7.66 -6.80
N ARG A 230 -23.07 -7.21 -6.00
CA ARG A 230 -21.66 -7.39 -6.30
C ARG A 230 -21.30 -8.87 -6.22
N GLN A 231 -20.76 -9.41 -7.29
CA GLN A 231 -20.23 -10.76 -7.35
C GLN A 231 -18.71 -10.71 -7.21
N ARG A 232 -18.19 -11.39 -6.18
CA ARG A 232 -16.75 -11.57 -6.00
C ARG A 232 -16.17 -12.45 -7.11
N ASP A 233 -15.06 -12.02 -7.69
CA ASP A 233 -14.25 -12.81 -8.61
C ASP A 233 -13.24 -13.66 -7.84
N ALA A 234 -13.38 -14.98 -7.90
CA ALA A 234 -12.50 -15.88 -7.15
C ALA A 234 -11.07 -15.97 -7.71
N ARG A 235 -10.88 -15.73 -9.01
CA ARG A 235 -9.57 -15.77 -9.66
C ARG A 235 -8.74 -14.55 -9.24
N CYS A 236 -9.35 -13.37 -9.20
CA CYS A 236 -8.66 -12.12 -8.86
C CYS A 236 -8.74 -11.72 -7.38
N SER A 237 -9.33 -12.57 -6.54
CA SER A 237 -9.37 -12.40 -5.09
C SER A 237 -8.57 -13.50 -4.38
N PHE A 238 -7.28 -13.28 -4.17
CA PHE A 238 -6.34 -14.28 -3.68
C PHE A 238 -5.40 -13.71 -2.60
N THR A 239 -4.55 -14.56 -2.05
CA THR A 239 -3.42 -14.14 -1.20
C THR A 239 -2.15 -14.78 -1.74
N ARG A 240 -1.10 -13.98 -1.95
CA ARG A 240 0.19 -14.43 -2.46
C ARG A 240 1.31 -13.93 -1.57
N ARG A 241 2.27 -14.80 -1.27
CA ARG A 241 3.51 -14.44 -0.59
C ARG A 241 4.57 -14.05 -1.63
N PHE A 242 5.34 -13.01 -1.32
CA PHE A 242 6.47 -12.53 -2.09
C PHE A 242 7.75 -12.71 -1.28
N ARG A 243 8.82 -13.15 -1.94
CA ARG A 243 10.17 -13.22 -1.36
C ARG A 243 11.13 -12.36 -2.16
N PHE A 244 12.07 -11.75 -1.48
CA PHE A 244 13.14 -11.05 -2.16
C PHE A 244 14.07 -12.05 -2.84
N ASP A 245 14.24 -11.90 -4.15
CA ASP A 245 15.20 -12.61 -4.97
C ASP A 245 16.42 -11.70 -5.16
N ALA A 246 17.55 -12.09 -4.55
CA ALA A 246 18.77 -11.30 -4.58
C ALA A 246 19.39 -11.22 -5.98
N ALA A 247 19.22 -12.25 -6.83
CA ALA A 247 19.74 -12.24 -8.19
C ALA A 247 18.93 -11.30 -9.09
N ALA A 248 17.61 -11.25 -8.88
CA ALA A 248 16.73 -10.33 -9.59
C ALA A 248 16.71 -8.91 -8.97
N GLY A 249 17.21 -8.74 -7.75
CA GLY A 249 17.13 -7.49 -7.00
C GLY A 249 15.70 -7.06 -6.63
N ALA A 250 14.73 -8.00 -6.64
CA ALA A 250 13.30 -7.68 -6.54
C ALA A 250 12.50 -8.76 -5.80
N TYR A 251 11.33 -8.39 -5.31
CA TYR A 251 10.36 -9.31 -4.75
C TYR A 251 9.67 -10.12 -5.86
N ARG A 252 9.73 -11.44 -5.74
CA ARG A 252 9.07 -12.38 -6.65
C ARG A 252 7.93 -13.10 -5.93
N PRO A 253 6.77 -13.30 -6.58
CA PRO A 253 5.70 -14.08 -6.00
C PRO A 253 6.11 -15.56 -5.95
N GLU A 254 5.74 -16.28 -4.88
CA GLU A 254 6.05 -17.70 -4.73
C GLU A 254 5.31 -18.61 -5.74
N ALA A 255 4.29 -18.08 -6.41
CA ALA A 255 3.70 -18.71 -7.59
C ALA A 255 3.12 -17.64 -8.52
N PRO A 256 2.87 -17.95 -9.80
CA PRO A 256 2.34 -17.00 -10.77
C PRO A 256 1.09 -16.25 -10.26
N LEU A 257 1.02 -14.97 -10.60
CA LEU A 257 -0.18 -14.17 -10.39
C LEU A 257 -1.15 -14.41 -11.55
N PRO A 258 -2.46 -14.52 -11.28
CA PRO A 258 -3.44 -14.53 -12.36
C PRO A 258 -3.45 -13.19 -13.08
N ASP A 259 -3.74 -13.22 -14.39
CA ASP A 259 -4.08 -11.99 -15.11
C ASP A 259 -5.43 -11.46 -14.61
N CYS A 260 -5.41 -10.21 -14.15
CA CYS A 260 -6.53 -9.44 -13.59
C CYS A 260 -6.69 -8.08 -14.27
N SER A 261 -6.17 -7.94 -15.50
CA SER A 261 -6.24 -6.71 -16.30
C SER A 261 -7.67 -6.20 -16.52
N ASP A 262 -8.67 -7.09 -16.54
CA ASP A 262 -10.10 -6.74 -16.56
C ASP A 262 -10.52 -5.83 -15.37
N TYR A 263 -9.74 -5.80 -14.30
CA TYR A 263 -9.95 -4.93 -13.15
C TYR A 263 -8.87 -3.88 -12.98
N THR A 264 -7.61 -4.21 -13.28
CA THR A 264 -6.44 -3.39 -12.86
C THR A 264 -5.96 -2.40 -13.92
N VAL A 265 -6.63 -2.33 -15.07
CA VAL A 265 -6.33 -1.36 -16.14
C VAL A 265 -7.55 -0.47 -16.34
N PRO A 266 -7.40 0.87 -16.29
CA PRO A 266 -8.50 1.81 -16.49
C PRO A 266 -9.12 1.68 -17.88
#